data_AF-A0AA36UVN9-F1
#
_entry.id   AF-A0AA36UVN9-F1
#
_cell.length_a   1.000
_cell.length_b   1.000
_cell.length_c   1.000
_cell.angle_alpha   90.00
_cell.angle_beta   90.00
_cell.angle_gamma   90.00
#
_symmetry.space_group_name_H-M   'P 1'
#
loop_
_entity.id
_entity.type
_entity.pdbx_description
1 polymer ?
#
loop_
_entity_poly.entity_id
_entity_poly.type
_entity_poly.pdbx_seq_one_letter_code
_entity_poly.pdbx_strand_id
1 'polypeptide(L)'
;MSIVTINEEDFPALYNSADSASLKAQSAYFNALRCYLILLIIAALVSFSYPADVYAAIASALLFLITLGILIWLKVQKPEDTWYNGRAVAESVKTRTWRWMMKAEPYESDGPNQQVQTEFLNDLKAILDQNRALSHELEWTPDLGEAISDVMIDVRSLPWEKRLEVYVSERIDNQSLWYSNKSQLNKHLAKKWFVFSIVLHSLAILLLLYRIKEPSTFLPIEVVATAASAVLTWVQAKKHNELNSSYALAAHEIVLIKGESVSVTEESRLSEFIINSEYAFSREHTQWVARKNV
;
A
#
# COMPACT_ATOMS: atom_id res chain seq x y z
N MET A 1 -0.81 34.70 8.51
CA MET A 1 -0.30 33.51 9.22
C MET A 1 -0.08 32.44 8.18
N SER A 2 1.09 31.81 8.17
CA SER A 2 1.36 30.61 7.37
C SER A 2 0.47 29.46 7.85
N ILE A 3 -0.05 28.68 6.91
CA ILE A 3 -0.77 27.43 7.21
C ILE A 3 0.23 26.49 7.91
N VAL A 4 -0.20 25.82 8.98
CA VAL A 4 0.61 24.81 9.67
C VAL A 4 0.78 23.62 8.74
N THR A 5 2.03 23.28 8.40
CA THR A 5 2.35 22.07 7.64
C THR A 5 2.46 20.89 8.59
N ILE A 6 1.84 19.77 8.23
CA ILE A 6 1.85 18.55 9.06
C ILE A 6 2.57 17.45 8.29
N ASN A 7 3.63 16.92 8.87
CA ASN A 7 4.36 15.79 8.34
C ASN A 7 3.88 14.48 8.97
N GLU A 8 4.17 13.36 8.31
CA GLU A 8 3.85 12.03 8.84
C GLU A 8 4.54 11.76 10.18
N GLU A 9 5.72 12.34 10.40
CA GLU A 9 6.49 12.24 11.65
C GLU A 9 5.78 12.91 12.85
N ASP A 10 4.88 13.87 12.59
CA ASP A 10 4.12 14.59 13.61
C ASP A 10 2.95 13.74 14.16
N PHE A 11 2.65 12.60 13.55
CA PHE A 11 1.61 11.68 14.00
C PHE A 11 2.09 10.79 15.15
N PRO A 12 1.17 10.14 15.89
CA PRO A 12 1.54 9.28 17.00
C PRO A 12 2.59 8.24 16.60
N ALA A 13 3.54 7.95 17.47
CA ALA A 13 4.57 6.92 17.22
C ALA A 13 4.03 5.57 16.72
N LEU A 14 2.80 5.21 17.13
CA LEU A 14 2.10 4.02 16.65
C LEU A 14 1.83 4.06 15.13
N TYR A 15 1.50 5.23 14.57
CA TYR A 15 1.38 5.45 13.13
C TYR A 15 2.71 5.16 12.43
N ASN A 16 3.79 5.82 12.88
CA ASN A 16 5.12 5.72 12.27
C ASN A 16 5.63 4.27 12.28
N SER A 17 5.49 3.58 13.42
CA SER A 17 5.89 2.18 13.55
C SER A 17 5.07 1.25 12.64
N ALA A 18 3.74 1.42 12.61
CA ALA A 18 2.86 0.58 11.80
C ALA A 18 3.03 0.80 10.29
N ASP A 19 3.19 2.05 9.85
CA ASP A 19 3.40 2.38 8.44
C ASP A 19 4.78 1.89 7.96
N SER A 20 5.84 2.08 8.77
CA SER A 20 7.18 1.54 8.49
C SER A 20 7.18 0.02 8.37
N ALA A 21 6.57 -0.69 9.32
CA ALA A 21 6.42 -2.15 9.26
C ALA A 21 5.65 -2.59 8.01
N SER A 22 4.57 -1.87 7.67
CA SER A 22 3.75 -2.12 6.48
C SER A 22 4.56 -1.98 5.18
N LEU A 23 5.33 -0.90 5.04
CA LEU A 23 6.17 -0.63 3.87
C LEU A 23 7.33 -1.62 3.73
N LYS A 24 8.00 -1.95 4.84
CA LYS A 24 9.06 -2.96 4.88
C LYS A 24 8.53 -4.31 4.42
N ALA A 25 7.40 -4.76 4.97
CA ALA A 25 6.78 -6.03 4.61
C ALA A 25 6.29 -6.06 3.15
N GLN A 26 5.68 -4.97 2.66
CA GLN A 26 5.31 -4.82 1.25
C GLN A 26 6.52 -4.99 0.33
N SER A 27 7.62 -4.31 0.66
CA SER A 27 8.85 -4.36 -0.13
C SER A 27 9.45 -5.76 -0.13
N ALA A 28 9.47 -6.43 1.02
CA ALA A 28 9.96 -7.78 1.18
C ALA A 28 9.15 -8.78 0.34
N TYR A 29 7.82 -8.70 0.38
CA TYR A 29 6.93 -9.52 -0.45
C TYR A 29 7.22 -9.35 -1.94
N PHE A 30 7.21 -8.11 -2.45
CA PHE A 30 7.39 -7.88 -3.89
C PHE A 30 8.82 -8.14 -4.36
N ASN A 31 9.83 -7.93 -3.53
CA ASN A 31 11.22 -8.28 -3.86
C ASN A 31 11.40 -9.80 -3.89
N ALA A 32 10.86 -10.54 -2.92
CA ALA A 32 10.87 -12.00 -2.93
C ALA A 32 10.15 -12.56 -4.16
N LEU A 33 8.96 -12.04 -4.48
CA LEU A 33 8.23 -12.42 -5.69
C LEU A 33 9.02 -12.10 -6.96
N ARG A 34 9.64 -10.92 -7.05
CA ARG A 34 10.47 -10.55 -8.20
C ARG A 34 11.66 -11.50 -8.36
N CYS A 35 12.37 -11.80 -7.28
CA CYS A 35 13.49 -12.75 -7.29
C CYS A 35 13.02 -14.14 -7.73
N TYR A 36 11.92 -14.64 -7.16
CA TYR A 36 11.32 -15.91 -7.54
C TYR A 36 11.06 -15.99 -9.05
N LEU A 37 10.40 -14.97 -9.63
CA LEU A 37 10.06 -14.92 -11.04
C LEU A 37 11.29 -14.83 -11.96
N ILE A 38 12.28 -14.00 -11.60
CA ILE A 38 13.53 -13.87 -12.38
C ILE A 38 14.32 -15.17 -12.35
N LEU A 39 14.43 -15.82 -11.18
CA LEU A 39 15.15 -17.08 -11.03
C LEU A 39 14.54 -18.21 -11.88
N LEU A 40 13.20 -18.27 -12.00
CA LEU A 40 12.54 -19.23 -12.90
C LEU A 40 12.93 -19.02 -14.36
N ILE A 41 12.98 -17.76 -14.82
CA ILE A 41 13.38 -17.43 -16.19
C ILE A 41 14.85 -17.78 -16.42
N ILE A 42 15.73 -17.47 -15.46
CA ILE A 42 17.16 -17.81 -15.55
C ILE A 42 17.35 -19.32 -15.55
N ALA A 43 16.64 -20.09 -14.71
CA ALA A 43 16.72 -21.54 -14.69
C ALA A 43 16.30 -22.15 -16.04
N ALA A 44 15.19 -21.67 -16.62
CA ALA A 44 14.76 -22.07 -17.95
C ALA A 44 15.81 -21.72 -19.02
N LEU A 45 16.40 -20.52 -18.95
CA LEU A 45 17.42 -20.08 -19.90
C LEU A 45 18.72 -20.89 -19.80
N VAL A 46 19.18 -21.23 -18.59
CA VAL A 46 20.37 -22.06 -18.37
C VAL A 46 20.13 -23.46 -18.93
N SER A 47 18.99 -24.06 -18.59
CA SER A 47 18.60 -25.39 -19.09
C SER A 47 18.50 -25.42 -20.62
N PHE A 48 17.98 -24.33 -21.21
CA PHE A 48 17.93 -24.19 -22.66
C PHE A 48 19.32 -24.01 -23.25
N SER A 49 20.15 -23.11 -22.73
CA SER A 49 21.43 -22.75 -23.38
C SER A 49 22.46 -23.89 -23.39
N TYR A 50 22.38 -24.82 -22.43
CA TYR A 50 23.35 -25.89 -22.23
C TYR A 50 22.66 -27.24 -21.96
N PRO A 51 21.92 -27.81 -22.92
CA PRO A 51 21.03 -28.94 -22.68
C PRO A 51 21.76 -30.27 -22.40
N ALA A 52 23.02 -30.39 -22.83
CA ALA A 52 23.85 -31.58 -22.63
C ALA A 52 24.92 -31.42 -21.53
N ASP A 53 24.99 -30.25 -20.88
CA ASP A 53 25.98 -29.96 -19.85
C ASP A 53 25.43 -30.34 -18.46
N VAL A 54 26.08 -31.29 -17.81
CA VAL A 54 25.70 -31.76 -16.47
C VAL A 54 25.79 -30.64 -15.43
N TYR A 55 26.77 -29.74 -15.53
CA TYR A 55 26.91 -28.61 -14.61
C TYR A 55 25.78 -27.60 -14.80
N ALA A 56 25.32 -27.36 -16.04
CA ALA A 56 24.18 -26.50 -16.29
C ALA A 56 22.87 -27.11 -15.77
N ALA A 57 22.69 -28.43 -15.90
CA ALA A 57 21.55 -29.13 -15.31
C ALA A 57 21.54 -29.02 -13.78
N ILE A 58 22.70 -29.22 -13.12
CA ILE A 58 22.85 -29.02 -11.68
C ILE A 58 22.57 -27.57 -11.29
N ALA A 59 23.08 -26.59 -12.04
CA ALA A 59 22.83 -25.17 -11.79
C ALA A 59 21.33 -24.85 -11.89
N SER A 60 20.64 -25.32 -12.93
CA SER A 60 19.18 -25.15 -13.06
C SER A 60 18.41 -25.77 -11.88
N ALA A 61 18.79 -26.97 -11.45
CA ALA A 61 18.18 -27.63 -10.28
C ALA A 61 18.39 -26.81 -9.00
N LEU A 62 19.59 -26.26 -8.78
CA LEU A 62 19.87 -25.38 -7.62
C LEU A 62 19.03 -24.09 -7.68
N LEU A 63 18.89 -23.47 -8.85
CA LEU A 63 18.03 -22.30 -9.01
C LEU A 63 16.57 -22.61 -8.65
N PHE A 64 16.05 -23.76 -9.10
CA PHE A 64 14.72 -24.23 -8.71
C PHE A 64 14.60 -24.47 -7.19
N LEU A 65 15.61 -25.06 -6.55
CA LEU A 65 15.63 -25.23 -5.10
C LEU A 65 15.58 -23.88 -4.35
N ILE A 66 16.27 -22.86 -4.85
CA ILE A 66 16.18 -21.50 -4.29
C ILE A 66 14.75 -20.94 -4.46
N THR A 67 14.12 -21.13 -5.63
CA THR A 67 12.73 -20.67 -5.82
C THR A 67 11.75 -21.35 -4.87
N LEU A 68 11.95 -22.64 -4.56
CA LEU A 68 11.17 -23.36 -3.55
C LEU A 68 11.40 -22.77 -2.14
N GLY A 69 12.65 -22.45 -1.80
CA GLY A 69 12.97 -21.77 -0.54
C GLY A 69 12.25 -20.42 -0.40
N ILE A 70 12.19 -19.63 -1.48
CA ILE A 70 11.47 -18.34 -1.50
C ILE A 70 9.96 -18.56 -1.29
N LEU A 71 9.36 -19.57 -1.92
CA LEU A 71 7.93 -19.89 -1.73
C LEU A 71 7.62 -20.31 -0.30
N ILE A 72 8.46 -21.18 0.30
CA ILE A 72 8.32 -21.59 1.69
C ILE A 72 8.44 -20.36 2.61
N TRP A 73 9.42 -19.50 2.37
CA TRP A 73 9.59 -18.27 3.13
C TRP A 73 8.37 -17.35 3.03
N LEU A 74 7.84 -17.11 1.82
CA LEU A 74 6.62 -16.32 1.62
C LEU A 74 5.43 -16.91 2.38
N LYS A 75 5.29 -18.24 2.39
CA LYS A 75 4.18 -18.94 3.06
C LYS A 75 4.31 -18.94 4.59
N VAL A 76 5.53 -19.03 5.12
CA VAL A 76 5.80 -19.11 6.56
C VAL A 76 5.83 -17.73 7.19
N GLN A 77 6.55 -16.77 6.60
CA GLN A 77 6.70 -15.42 7.15
C GLN A 77 5.47 -14.54 6.86
N LYS A 78 4.71 -14.84 5.80
CA LYS A 78 3.50 -14.11 5.40
C LYS A 78 3.67 -12.58 5.47
N PRO A 79 4.67 -12.01 4.77
CA PRO A 79 4.87 -10.55 4.78
C PRO A 79 3.64 -9.78 4.26
N GLU A 80 2.76 -10.43 3.49
CA GLU A 80 1.46 -9.89 3.12
C GLU A 80 0.53 -9.65 4.32
N ASP A 81 0.55 -10.48 5.36
CA ASP A 81 -0.25 -10.27 6.56
C ASP A 81 0.22 -9.01 7.31
N THR A 82 1.52 -8.89 7.54
CA THR A 82 2.14 -7.71 8.16
C THR A 82 1.89 -6.44 7.35
N TRP A 83 2.04 -6.51 6.01
CA TRP A 83 1.78 -5.39 5.13
C TRP A 83 0.35 -4.85 5.27
N TYR A 84 -0.66 -5.71 5.10
CA TYR A 84 -2.06 -5.27 5.11
C TYR A 84 -2.53 -4.82 6.50
N ASN A 85 -2.17 -5.59 7.53
CA ASN A 85 -2.57 -5.24 8.89
C ASN A 85 -1.87 -3.93 9.32
N GLY A 86 -0.57 -3.78 9.02
CA GLY A 86 0.19 -2.59 9.41
C GLY A 86 -0.40 -1.34 8.78
N ARG A 87 -0.79 -1.44 7.51
CA ARG A 87 -1.51 -0.37 6.79
C ARG A 87 -2.84 -0.03 7.46
N ALA A 88 -3.57 -1.04 7.94
CA ALA A 88 -4.85 -0.83 8.63
C ALA A 88 -4.70 -0.15 9.99
N VAL A 89 -3.67 -0.50 10.76
CA VAL A 89 -3.33 0.21 11.99
C VAL A 89 -2.94 1.65 11.67
N ALA A 90 -2.03 1.88 10.72
CA ALA A 90 -1.59 3.20 10.34
C ALA A 90 -2.75 4.10 9.90
N GLU A 91 -3.62 3.63 9.00
CA GLU A 91 -4.77 4.42 8.54
C GLU A 91 -5.81 4.65 9.65
N SER A 92 -6.02 3.68 10.55
CA SER A 92 -6.92 3.87 11.70
C SER A 92 -6.39 4.93 12.69
N VAL A 93 -5.07 4.89 12.98
CA VAL A 93 -4.42 5.88 13.84
C VAL A 93 -4.46 7.26 13.19
N LYS A 94 -4.18 7.35 11.88
CA LYS A 94 -4.28 8.59 11.10
C LYS A 94 -5.67 9.20 11.19
N THR A 95 -6.72 8.42 10.96
CA THR A 95 -8.12 8.85 11.11
C THR A 95 -8.41 9.40 12.51
N ARG A 96 -8.00 8.68 13.57
CA ARG A 96 -8.19 9.14 14.96
C ARG A 96 -7.41 10.42 15.26
N THR A 97 -6.20 10.52 14.75
CA THR A 97 -5.32 11.68 14.91
C THR A 97 -5.95 12.92 14.30
N TRP A 98 -6.48 12.83 13.07
CA TRP A 98 -7.20 13.93 12.44
C TRP A 98 -8.46 14.32 13.19
N ARG A 99 -9.29 13.37 13.60
CA ARG A 99 -10.49 13.66 14.41
C ARG A 99 -10.11 14.39 15.71
N TRP A 100 -9.04 13.96 16.36
CA TRP A 100 -8.54 14.57 17.59
C TRP A 100 -8.03 16.00 17.35
N MET A 101 -7.18 16.22 16.34
CA MET A 101 -6.68 17.56 16.01
C MET A 101 -7.84 18.50 15.64
N MET A 102 -8.88 17.98 14.99
CA MET A 102 -10.01 18.77 14.55
C MET A 102 -11.12 18.94 15.59
N LYS A 103 -10.95 18.46 16.82
CA LYS A 103 -12.00 18.39 17.85
C LYS A 103 -13.32 17.79 17.36
N ALA A 104 -13.26 16.86 16.42
CA ALA A 104 -14.43 16.15 15.93
C ALA A 104 -14.82 15.06 16.93
N GLU A 105 -16.10 14.65 16.95
CA GLU A 105 -16.61 13.56 17.80
C GLU A 105 -15.63 12.36 17.76
N PRO A 106 -15.30 11.72 18.89
CA PRO A 106 -15.76 12.01 20.26
C PRO A 106 -14.95 13.10 21.00
N TYR A 107 -14.05 13.82 20.33
CA TYR A 107 -13.05 14.69 20.96
C TYR A 107 -13.43 16.19 21.03
N GLU A 108 -14.72 16.47 21.19
CA GLU A 108 -15.32 17.82 21.07
C GLU A 108 -15.01 18.75 22.26
N SER A 109 -14.62 18.19 23.40
CA SER A 109 -14.53 18.93 24.66
C SER A 109 -13.38 19.94 24.70
N ASP A 110 -13.71 21.16 25.13
CA ASP A 110 -12.81 22.20 25.63
C ASP A 110 -12.46 22.04 27.12
N GLY A 111 -12.98 20.98 27.77
CA GLY A 111 -12.70 20.64 29.16
C GLY A 111 -11.21 20.33 29.40
N PRO A 112 -10.81 20.02 30.65
CA PRO A 112 -9.39 19.82 30.98
C PRO A 112 -8.76 18.86 29.97
N ASN A 113 -7.79 19.35 29.19
CA ASN A 113 -7.17 18.67 28.04
C ASN A 113 -6.85 17.19 28.33
N GLN A 114 -6.59 16.86 29.60
CA GLN A 114 -6.27 15.54 30.11
C GLN A 114 -7.34 14.46 29.85
N GLN A 115 -8.65 14.76 29.90
CA GLN A 115 -9.68 13.74 29.65
C GLN A 115 -9.72 13.32 28.18
N VAL A 116 -9.74 14.29 27.27
CA VAL A 116 -9.77 14.04 25.81
C VAL A 116 -8.47 13.39 25.34
N GLN A 117 -7.32 13.79 25.90
CA GLN A 117 -6.06 13.10 25.67
C GLN A 117 -6.13 11.64 26.13
N THR A 118 -6.69 11.38 27.31
CA THR A 118 -6.86 10.00 27.83
C THR A 118 -7.74 9.16 26.90
N GLU A 119 -8.83 9.72 26.40
CA GLU A 119 -9.73 9.03 25.46
C GLU A 119 -9.01 8.71 24.14
N PHE A 120 -8.28 9.67 23.57
CA PHE A 120 -7.46 9.45 22.38
C PHE A 120 -6.41 8.35 22.60
N LEU A 121 -5.68 8.39 23.72
CA LEU A 121 -4.70 7.36 24.06
C LEU A 121 -5.35 5.98 24.25
N ASN A 122 -6.56 5.92 24.79
CA ASN A 122 -7.31 4.66 24.92
C ASN A 122 -7.76 4.13 23.56
N ASP A 123 -8.16 5.00 22.63
CA ASP A 123 -8.46 4.60 21.26
C ASP A 123 -7.21 4.08 20.53
N LEU A 124 -6.04 4.72 20.70
CA LEU A 124 -4.77 4.21 20.16
C LEU A 124 -4.42 2.84 20.73
N LYS A 125 -4.59 2.64 22.04
CA LYS A 125 -4.41 1.34 22.69
C LYS A 125 -5.39 0.30 22.14
N ALA A 126 -6.66 0.66 21.95
CA ALA A 126 -7.66 -0.24 21.40
C ALA A 126 -7.31 -0.67 19.97
N ILE A 127 -6.83 0.25 19.12
CA ILE A 127 -6.35 -0.09 17.78
C ILE A 127 -5.18 -1.07 17.85
N LEU A 128 -4.21 -0.83 18.73
CA LEU A 128 -3.07 -1.74 18.93
C LEU A 128 -3.52 -3.11 19.43
N ASP A 129 -4.45 -3.15 20.40
CA ASP A 129 -4.96 -4.38 21.00
C ASP A 129 -5.75 -5.25 20.01
N GLN A 130 -6.55 -4.62 19.14
CA GLN A 130 -7.25 -5.32 18.05
C GLN A 130 -6.29 -5.93 17.03
N ASN A 131 -5.07 -5.42 16.96
CA ASN A 131 -4.04 -5.79 15.99
C ASN A 131 -2.81 -6.44 16.65
N ARG A 132 -2.97 -7.10 17.81
CA ARG A 132 -1.87 -7.72 18.57
C ARG A 132 -0.95 -8.62 17.76
N ALA A 133 -1.43 -9.27 16.71
CA ALA A 133 -0.59 -10.09 15.85
C ALA A 133 0.57 -9.29 15.20
N LEU A 134 0.40 -7.97 15.03
CA LEU A 134 1.44 -7.07 14.54
C LEU A 134 2.42 -6.60 15.61
N SER A 135 2.12 -6.73 16.90
CA SER A 135 2.93 -6.09 17.95
C SER A 135 4.39 -6.54 17.94
N HIS A 136 4.67 -7.75 17.46
CA HIS A 136 6.01 -8.29 17.28
C HIS A 136 6.78 -7.68 16.09
N GLU A 137 6.08 -7.09 15.13
CA GLU A 137 6.62 -6.43 13.93
C GLU A 137 6.74 -4.91 14.10
N LEU A 138 6.11 -4.35 15.14
CA LEU A 138 6.18 -2.94 15.46
C LEU A 138 7.50 -2.67 16.18
N GLU A 139 8.45 -2.09 15.44
CA GLU A 139 9.68 -1.57 16.04
C GLU A 139 9.33 -0.45 17.01
N TRP A 140 9.92 -0.48 18.21
CA TRP A 140 9.92 0.63 19.15
C TRP A 140 11.34 1.13 19.35
N THR A 141 11.54 2.42 19.14
CA THR A 141 12.77 3.13 19.46
C THR A 141 12.41 4.47 20.09
N PRO A 142 13.23 5.03 21.01
CA PRO A 142 12.91 6.27 21.72
C PRO A 142 12.68 7.50 20.82
N ASP A 143 13.17 7.44 19.58
CA ASP A 143 13.08 8.46 18.53
C ASP A 143 11.83 8.36 17.64
N LEU A 144 10.97 7.35 17.80
CA LEU A 144 9.71 7.23 17.01
C LEU A 144 8.67 8.32 17.30
N GLY A 145 8.91 9.16 18.31
CA GLY A 145 8.05 10.26 18.69
C GLY A 145 7.12 9.95 19.86
N GLU A 146 6.23 10.88 20.13
CA GLU A 146 5.27 10.81 21.22
C GLU A 146 3.92 10.28 20.74
N ALA A 147 3.04 9.91 21.67
CA ALA A 147 1.68 9.51 21.32
C ALA A 147 0.80 10.72 20.92
N ILE A 148 1.15 11.92 21.41
CA ILE A 148 0.54 13.20 21.05
C ILE A 148 1.70 14.18 20.88
N SER A 149 1.92 14.72 19.69
CA SER A 149 3.00 15.66 19.42
C SER A 149 2.60 17.11 19.72
N ASP A 150 3.58 18.00 19.85
CA ASP A 150 3.35 19.45 19.99
C ASP A 150 2.59 20.02 18.79
N VAL A 151 2.90 19.59 17.56
CA VAL A 151 2.19 20.02 16.34
C VAL A 151 0.71 19.64 16.40
N MET A 152 0.38 18.44 16.90
CA MET A 152 -1.01 18.03 17.08
C MET A 152 -1.74 18.96 18.07
N ILE A 153 -1.08 19.31 19.19
CA ILE A 153 -1.62 20.21 20.21
C ILE A 153 -1.83 21.62 19.63
N ASP A 154 -0.85 22.13 18.88
CA ASP A 154 -0.89 23.44 18.24
C ASP A 154 -2.08 23.53 17.27
N VAL A 155 -2.24 22.53 16.38
CA VAL A 155 -3.36 22.48 15.45
C VAL A 155 -4.70 22.41 16.18
N ARG A 156 -4.79 21.60 17.25
CA ARG A 156 -6.02 21.48 18.06
C ARG A 156 -6.38 22.79 18.76
N SER A 157 -5.40 23.61 19.12
CA SER A 157 -5.61 24.90 19.79
C SER A 157 -6.14 26.01 18.87
N LEU A 158 -6.09 25.80 17.56
CA LEU A 158 -6.53 26.79 16.58
C LEU A 158 -8.06 27.00 16.59
N PRO A 159 -8.53 28.22 16.25
CA PRO A 159 -9.94 28.46 15.92
C PRO A 159 -10.43 27.52 14.83
N TRP A 160 -11.73 27.22 14.82
CA TRP A 160 -12.31 26.21 13.92
C TRP A 160 -12.09 26.56 12.44
N GLU A 161 -12.09 27.85 12.06
CA GLU A 161 -11.82 28.30 10.69
C GLU A 161 -10.41 27.91 10.24
N LYS A 162 -9.44 28.04 11.15
CA LYS A 162 -8.04 27.69 10.89
C LYS A 162 -7.81 26.18 10.90
N ARG A 163 -8.51 25.44 11.76
CA ARG A 163 -8.53 23.97 11.70
C ARG A 163 -9.10 23.47 10.37
N LEU A 164 -10.18 24.07 9.87
CA LEU A 164 -10.75 23.74 8.57
C LEU A 164 -9.75 24.00 7.43
N GLU A 165 -9.08 25.16 7.41
CA GLU A 165 -8.04 25.48 6.42
C GLU A 165 -6.91 24.43 6.42
N VAL A 166 -6.41 24.06 7.62
CA VAL A 166 -5.38 23.02 7.79
C VAL A 166 -5.89 21.67 7.31
N TYR A 167 -7.10 21.26 7.68
CA TYR A 167 -7.66 19.98 7.24
C TYR A 167 -7.80 19.90 5.71
N VAL A 168 -8.34 20.95 5.08
CA VAL A 168 -8.52 20.96 3.63
C VAL A 168 -7.16 20.88 2.90
N SER A 169 -6.18 21.66 3.34
CA SER A 169 -4.86 21.73 2.69
C SER A 169 -3.98 20.50 2.98
N GLU A 170 -3.88 20.10 4.24
CA GLU A 170 -2.92 19.08 4.67
C GLU A 170 -3.50 17.65 4.65
N ARG A 171 -4.83 17.51 4.74
CA ARG A 171 -5.50 16.20 4.70
C ARG A 171 -6.17 15.94 3.36
N ILE A 172 -7.15 16.77 2.98
CA ILE A 172 -7.99 16.50 1.79
C ILE A 172 -7.16 16.64 0.50
N ASP A 173 -6.42 17.73 0.34
CA ASP A 173 -5.67 17.99 -0.89
C ASP A 173 -4.51 17.01 -1.09
N ASN A 174 -3.78 16.72 -0.02
CA ASN A 174 -2.74 15.68 -0.05
C ASN A 174 -3.32 14.31 -0.40
N GLN A 175 -4.47 13.92 0.17
CA GLN A 175 -5.12 12.65 -0.13
C GLN A 175 -5.61 12.61 -1.59
N SER A 176 -6.22 13.69 -2.08
CA SER A 176 -6.69 13.81 -3.47
C SER A 176 -5.54 13.67 -4.47
N LEU A 177 -4.44 14.41 -4.23
CA LEU A 177 -3.25 14.37 -5.07
C LEU A 177 -2.62 12.97 -5.06
N TRP A 178 -2.53 12.34 -3.90
CA TRP A 178 -1.98 10.99 -3.76
C TRP A 178 -2.78 9.97 -4.56
N TYR A 179 -4.11 9.92 -4.40
CA TYR A 179 -4.95 8.96 -5.14
C TYR A 179 -4.95 9.22 -6.64
N SER A 180 -5.01 10.49 -7.07
CA SER A 180 -4.94 10.86 -8.48
C SER A 180 -3.63 10.39 -9.13
N ASN A 181 -2.49 10.69 -8.48
CA ASN A 181 -1.17 10.26 -8.95
C ASN A 181 -1.03 8.74 -8.98
N LYS A 182 -1.51 8.04 -7.94
CA LYS A 182 -1.49 6.57 -7.88
C LYS A 182 -2.38 5.93 -8.94
N SER A 183 -3.55 6.49 -9.21
CA SER A 183 -4.43 6.05 -10.29
C SER A 183 -3.72 6.15 -11.64
N GLN A 184 -3.18 7.32 -11.97
CA GLN A 184 -2.46 7.55 -13.22
C GLN A 184 -1.26 6.60 -13.37
N LEU A 185 -0.43 6.45 -12.34
CA LEU A 185 0.71 5.53 -12.37
C LEU A 185 0.26 4.09 -12.67
N ASN A 186 -0.77 3.61 -11.98
CA ASN A 186 -1.30 2.26 -12.18
C ASN A 186 -1.89 2.06 -13.58
N LYS A 187 -2.57 3.07 -14.14
CA LYS A 187 -3.03 3.05 -15.54
C LYS A 187 -1.88 2.87 -16.52
N HIS A 188 -0.79 3.61 -16.35
CA HIS A 188 0.38 3.49 -17.22
C HIS A 188 1.06 2.14 -17.07
N LEU A 189 1.23 1.64 -15.84
CA LEU A 189 1.84 0.33 -15.57
C LEU A 189 0.99 -0.81 -16.12
N ALA A 190 -0.33 -0.77 -15.96
CA ALA A 190 -1.23 -1.77 -16.54
C ALA A 190 -1.08 -1.86 -18.06
N LYS A 191 -1.07 -0.71 -18.75
CA LYS A 191 -0.86 -0.67 -20.22
C LYS A 191 0.51 -1.21 -20.61
N LYS A 192 1.58 -0.81 -19.90
CA LYS A 192 2.95 -1.29 -20.16
C LYS A 192 3.04 -2.82 -20.04
N TRP A 193 2.52 -3.39 -18.96
CA TRP A 193 2.55 -4.84 -18.75
C TRP A 193 1.66 -5.61 -19.74
N PHE A 194 0.52 -5.05 -20.13
CA PHE A 194 -0.32 -5.63 -21.17
C PHE A 194 0.42 -5.71 -22.51
N VAL A 195 1.07 -4.62 -22.95
CA VAL A 195 1.89 -4.62 -24.17
C VAL A 195 3.04 -5.61 -24.08
N PHE A 196 3.75 -5.65 -22.94
CA PHE A 196 4.84 -6.60 -22.74
C PHE A 196 4.38 -8.05 -22.81
N SER A 197 3.21 -8.36 -22.24
CA SER A 197 2.58 -9.68 -22.34
C SER A 197 2.24 -10.04 -23.79
N ILE A 198 1.67 -9.13 -24.58
CA ILE A 198 1.38 -9.35 -26.00
C ILE A 198 2.67 -9.68 -26.77
N VAL A 199 3.75 -8.93 -26.53
CA VAL A 199 5.03 -9.16 -27.20
C VAL A 199 5.57 -10.55 -26.91
N LEU A 200 5.57 -11.00 -25.65
CA LEU A 200 6.05 -12.34 -25.28
C LEU A 200 5.20 -13.45 -25.90
N HIS A 201 3.88 -13.33 -25.86
CA HIS A 201 2.99 -14.33 -26.47
C HIS A 201 3.14 -14.36 -28.00
N SER A 202 3.25 -13.18 -28.64
CA SER A 202 3.48 -13.10 -30.09
C SER A 202 4.81 -13.74 -30.47
N LEU A 203 5.87 -13.48 -29.70
CA LEU A 203 7.17 -14.09 -29.90
C LEU A 203 7.10 -15.62 -29.75
N ALA A 204 6.44 -16.14 -28.71
CA ALA A 204 6.25 -17.57 -28.52
C ALA A 204 5.51 -18.21 -29.71
N ILE A 205 4.44 -17.57 -30.20
CA ILE A 205 3.68 -18.04 -31.38
C ILE A 205 4.56 -18.05 -32.63
N LEU A 206 5.34 -16.99 -32.89
CA LEU A 206 6.22 -16.94 -34.05
C LEU A 206 7.30 -18.03 -34.01
N LEU A 207 7.89 -18.29 -32.84
CA LEU A 207 8.85 -19.38 -32.66
C LEU A 207 8.20 -20.76 -32.86
N LEU A 208 6.98 -20.97 -32.37
CA LEU A 208 6.23 -22.20 -32.58
C LEU A 208 5.89 -22.42 -34.06
N LEU A 209 5.44 -21.38 -34.77
CA LEU A 209 5.17 -21.45 -36.21
C LEU A 209 6.44 -21.74 -37.01
N TYR A 210 7.57 -21.12 -36.64
CA TYR A 210 8.85 -21.40 -37.27
C TYR A 210 9.30 -22.86 -37.05
N ARG A 211 9.05 -23.43 -35.86
CA ARG A 211 9.34 -24.84 -35.57
C ARG A 211 8.59 -25.81 -36.49
N ILE A 212 7.42 -25.44 -37.01
CA ILE A 212 6.69 -26.27 -37.98
C ILE A 212 7.49 -26.37 -39.29
N LYS A 213 8.11 -25.27 -39.72
CA LYS A 213 8.93 -25.23 -40.93
C LYS A 213 10.28 -25.93 -40.73
N GLU A 214 10.94 -25.70 -39.61
CA GLU A 214 12.27 -26.23 -39.29
C GLU A 214 12.29 -26.96 -37.92
N PRO A 215 11.81 -28.21 -37.85
CA PRO A 215 11.62 -28.93 -36.58
C PRO A 215 12.92 -29.22 -35.80
N SER A 216 14.05 -29.26 -36.49
CA SER A 216 15.38 -29.47 -35.91
C SER A 216 15.99 -28.23 -35.27
N THR A 217 15.37 -27.04 -35.45
CA THR A 217 15.92 -25.80 -34.90
C THR A 217 15.72 -25.73 -33.39
N PHE A 218 16.80 -25.45 -32.68
CA PHE A 218 16.79 -25.27 -31.24
C PHE A 218 16.33 -23.85 -30.87
N LEU A 219 15.05 -23.70 -30.49
CA LEU A 219 14.40 -22.42 -30.21
C LEU A 219 14.03 -22.28 -28.72
N PRO A 220 14.18 -21.09 -28.10
CA PRO A 220 13.93 -20.85 -26.67
C PRO A 220 12.45 -20.72 -26.32
N ILE A 221 11.58 -21.55 -26.90
CA ILE A 221 10.11 -21.44 -26.74
C ILE A 221 9.72 -21.54 -25.27
N GLU A 222 10.30 -22.50 -24.55
CA GLU A 222 10.02 -22.73 -23.13
C GLU A 222 10.45 -21.53 -22.27
N VAL A 223 11.62 -20.94 -22.56
CA VAL A 223 12.10 -19.73 -21.86
C VAL A 223 11.14 -18.56 -22.05
N VAL A 224 10.67 -18.34 -23.28
CA VAL A 224 9.70 -17.27 -23.60
C VAL A 224 8.36 -17.54 -22.92
N ALA A 225 7.90 -18.79 -22.89
CA ALA A 225 6.67 -19.19 -22.19
C ALA A 225 6.78 -18.99 -20.67
N THR A 226 7.92 -19.36 -20.06
CA THR A 226 8.20 -19.10 -18.64
C THR A 226 8.21 -17.60 -18.34
N ALA A 227 8.82 -16.78 -19.20
CA ALA A 227 8.79 -15.33 -19.06
C ALA A 227 7.35 -14.77 -19.17
N ALA A 228 6.54 -15.27 -20.11
CA ALA A 228 5.14 -14.86 -20.24
C ALA A 228 4.32 -15.20 -18.99
N SER A 229 4.48 -16.42 -18.45
CA SER A 229 3.86 -16.84 -17.19
C SER A 229 4.31 -15.99 -16.02
N ALA A 230 5.61 -15.66 -15.93
CA ALA A 230 6.14 -14.82 -14.88
C ALA A 230 5.55 -13.40 -14.92
N VAL A 231 5.39 -12.83 -16.12
CA VAL A 231 4.69 -11.55 -16.32
C VAL A 231 3.24 -11.64 -15.87
N LEU A 232 2.53 -12.71 -16.22
CA LEU A 232 1.15 -12.92 -15.78
C LEU A 232 1.04 -12.96 -14.24
N THR A 233 1.91 -13.73 -13.57
CA THR A 233 1.97 -13.79 -12.11
C THR A 233 2.26 -12.42 -11.50
N TRP A 234 3.21 -11.67 -12.07
CA TRP A 234 3.51 -10.31 -11.60
C TRP A 234 2.32 -9.35 -11.74
N VAL A 235 1.60 -9.41 -12.88
CA VAL A 235 0.41 -8.60 -13.13
C VAL A 235 -0.71 -8.95 -12.16
N GLN A 236 -0.94 -10.24 -11.91
CA GLN A 236 -1.94 -10.72 -10.95
C GLN A 236 -1.60 -10.29 -9.51
N ALA A 237 -0.32 -10.30 -9.13
CA ALA A 237 0.10 -9.85 -7.81
C ALA A 237 0.01 -8.31 -7.65
N LYS A 238 0.30 -7.54 -8.70
CA LYS A 238 0.26 -6.06 -8.64
C LYS A 238 -1.13 -5.46 -8.81
N LYS A 239 -2.06 -6.17 -9.47
CA LYS A 239 -3.47 -5.75 -9.66
C LYS A 239 -3.63 -4.31 -10.17
N HIS A 240 -2.76 -3.86 -11.08
CA HIS A 240 -2.71 -2.45 -11.52
C HIS A 240 -4.03 -1.90 -12.09
N ASN A 241 -4.82 -2.72 -12.80
CA ASN A 241 -6.13 -2.29 -13.33
C ASN A 241 -7.16 -2.03 -12.21
N GLU A 242 -7.19 -2.90 -11.21
CA GLU A 242 -8.08 -2.75 -10.06
C GLU A 242 -7.71 -1.52 -9.25
N LEU A 243 -6.41 -1.37 -8.93
CA LEU A 243 -5.89 -0.21 -8.20
C LEU A 243 -6.14 1.11 -8.95
N ASN A 244 -5.95 1.14 -10.26
CA ASN A 244 -6.29 2.32 -11.07
C ASN A 244 -7.76 2.73 -10.87
N SER A 245 -8.67 1.76 -10.95
CA SER A 245 -10.11 2.01 -10.88
C SER A 245 -10.53 2.45 -9.49
N SER A 246 -10.05 1.80 -8.42
CA SER A 246 -10.38 2.20 -7.05
C SER A 246 -9.79 3.54 -6.65
N TYR A 247 -8.55 3.83 -7.04
CA TYR A 247 -7.93 5.12 -6.76
C TYR A 247 -8.58 6.26 -7.55
N ALA A 248 -9.03 6.01 -8.79
CA ALA A 248 -9.78 7.01 -9.56
C ALA A 248 -11.11 7.35 -8.88
N LEU A 249 -11.85 6.33 -8.42
CA LEU A 249 -13.11 6.53 -7.69
C LEU A 249 -12.87 7.33 -6.40
N ALA A 250 -11.88 6.92 -5.60
CA ALA A 250 -11.52 7.61 -4.37
C ALA A 250 -11.14 9.07 -4.61
N ALA A 251 -10.34 9.37 -5.64
CA ALA A 251 -9.99 10.74 -5.98
C ALA A 251 -11.22 11.61 -6.31
N HIS A 252 -12.20 11.06 -7.05
CA HIS A 252 -13.45 11.77 -7.33
C HIS A 252 -14.30 11.97 -6.06
N GLU A 253 -14.42 10.96 -5.20
CA GLU A 253 -15.12 11.09 -3.91
C GLU A 253 -14.49 12.19 -3.04
N ILE A 254 -13.16 12.24 -2.96
CA ILE A 254 -12.43 13.26 -2.18
C ILE A 254 -12.68 14.67 -2.73
N VAL A 255 -12.72 14.84 -4.05
CA VAL A 255 -13.01 16.15 -4.66
C VAL A 255 -14.43 16.62 -4.33
N LEU A 256 -15.41 15.71 -4.28
CA LEU A 256 -16.78 16.03 -3.87
C LEU A 256 -16.82 16.44 -2.40
N ILE A 257 -16.19 15.66 -1.51
CA ILE A 257 -16.05 15.98 -0.08
C ILE A 257 -15.39 17.36 0.10
N LYS A 258 -14.33 17.66 -0.66
CA LYS A 258 -13.69 18.99 -0.63
C LYS A 258 -14.70 20.11 -0.91
N GLY A 259 -15.61 19.92 -1.87
CA GLY A 259 -16.66 20.89 -2.20
C GLY A 259 -17.62 21.17 -1.04
N GLU A 260 -17.85 20.19 -0.16
CA GLU A 260 -18.73 20.34 1.02
C GLU A 260 -18.12 21.25 2.09
N SER A 261 -16.80 21.48 2.07
CA SER A 261 -16.12 22.37 3.04
C SER A 261 -16.67 23.80 3.05
N VAL A 262 -17.20 24.28 1.93
CA VAL A 262 -17.79 25.64 1.80
C VAL A 262 -19.04 25.80 2.67
N SER A 263 -19.70 24.70 3.02
CA SER A 263 -20.90 24.70 3.87
C SER A 263 -20.60 24.73 5.37
N VAL A 264 -19.32 24.61 5.77
CA VAL A 264 -18.90 24.62 7.17
C VAL A 264 -18.82 26.05 7.67
N THR A 265 -19.83 26.47 8.43
CA THR A 265 -19.96 27.85 8.95
C THR A 265 -19.81 27.97 10.46
N GLU A 266 -19.66 26.85 11.16
CA GLU A 266 -19.58 26.77 12.62
C GLU A 266 -18.85 25.49 13.07
N GLU A 267 -18.43 25.44 14.33
CA GLU A 267 -17.63 24.33 14.88
C GLU A 267 -18.36 22.97 14.91
N SER A 268 -19.66 22.96 15.18
CA SER A 268 -20.49 21.75 15.09
C SER A 268 -20.47 21.14 13.68
N ARG A 269 -20.55 22.00 12.66
CA ARG A 269 -20.47 21.60 11.25
C ARG A 269 -19.08 21.14 10.86
N LEU A 270 -18.03 21.66 11.50
CA LEU A 270 -16.68 21.14 11.33
C LEU A 270 -16.61 19.70 11.83
N SER A 271 -17.08 19.40 13.04
CA SER A 271 -17.11 18.04 13.59
C SER A 271 -17.79 17.05 12.62
N GLU A 272 -18.99 17.38 12.14
CA GLU A 272 -19.74 16.58 11.16
C GLU A 272 -18.96 16.37 9.85
N PHE A 273 -18.39 17.43 9.30
CA PHE A 273 -17.61 17.38 8.07
C PHE A 273 -16.39 16.46 8.18
N ILE A 274 -15.65 16.54 9.30
CA ILE A 274 -14.47 15.70 9.55
C ILE A 274 -14.87 14.23 9.69
N ILE A 275 -15.95 13.93 10.41
CA ILE A 275 -16.44 12.56 10.59
C ILE A 275 -16.82 11.95 9.23
N ASN A 276 -17.58 12.68 8.42
CA ASN A 276 -18.00 12.21 7.09
C ASN A 276 -16.80 12.01 6.17
N SER A 277 -15.84 12.93 6.19
CA SER A 277 -14.61 12.86 5.40
C SER A 277 -13.76 11.64 5.78
N GLU A 278 -13.43 11.48 7.07
CA GLU A 278 -12.61 10.37 7.53
C GLU A 278 -13.33 9.02 7.41
N TYR A 279 -14.66 8.98 7.52
CA TYR A 279 -15.44 7.78 7.25
C TYR A 279 -15.32 7.36 5.78
N ALA A 280 -15.42 8.31 4.85
CA ALA A 280 -15.25 8.03 3.43
C ALA A 280 -13.84 7.51 3.12
N PHE A 281 -12.80 8.11 3.72
CA PHE A 281 -11.42 7.63 3.56
C PHE A 281 -11.23 6.22 4.13
N SER A 282 -11.81 5.95 5.30
CA SER A 282 -11.73 4.63 5.96
C SER A 282 -12.49 3.55 5.18
N ARG A 283 -13.56 3.91 4.47
CA ARG A 283 -14.35 2.97 3.63
C ARG A 283 -13.53 2.44 2.45
N GLU A 284 -12.77 3.29 1.76
CA GLU A 284 -11.88 2.87 0.67
C GLU A 284 -10.85 1.85 1.16
N HIS A 285 -10.18 2.17 2.28
CA HIS A 285 -9.20 1.28 2.89
C HIS A 285 -9.83 -0.06 3.30
N THR A 286 -11.01 -0.04 3.92
CA THR A 286 -11.73 -1.26 4.29
C THR A 286 -12.07 -2.13 3.08
N GLN A 287 -12.53 -1.51 1.99
CA GLN A 287 -12.78 -2.22 0.72
C GLN A 287 -11.49 -2.79 0.13
N TRP A 288 -10.37 -2.08 0.23
CA TRP A 288 -9.06 -2.56 -0.19
C TRP A 288 -8.62 -3.79 0.60
N VAL A 289 -8.77 -3.78 1.93
CA VAL A 289 -8.48 -4.95 2.78
C VAL A 289 -9.39 -6.13 2.45
N ALA A 290 -10.69 -5.91 2.22
CA ALA A 290 -11.63 -6.98 1.89
C ALA A 290 -11.24 -7.74 0.60
N ARG A 291 -10.62 -7.07 -0.38
CA ARG A 291 -10.12 -7.68 -1.62
C ARG A 291 -8.91 -8.61 -1.43
N LYS A 292 -8.33 -8.67 -0.23
CA LYS A 292 -7.32 -9.68 0.12
C LYS A 292 -7.91 -11.08 0.16
N ASN A 293 -9.16 -11.20 0.58
CA ASN A 293 -9.81 -12.48 0.88
C ASN A 293 -10.61 -13.05 -0.32
N VAL A 294 -10.55 -12.40 -1.48
CA VAL A 294 -11.22 -12.78 -2.74
C VAL A 294 -10.16 -13.07 -3.80
#